data_AF-A0A8J7YBF2-F1
#
_entry.id   AF-A0A8J7YBF2-F1
#
_cell.length_a   1.000
_cell.length_b   1.000
_cell.length_c   1.000
_cell.angle_alpha   90.00
_cell.angle_beta   90.00
_cell.angle_gamma   90.00
#
_symmetry.space_group_name_H-M   'P 1'
#
loop_
_entity.id
_entity.type
_entity.pdbx_description
1 polymer ?
#
loop_
_entity_poly.entity_id
_entity_poly.type
_entity_poly.pdbx_seq_one_letter_code
_entity_poly.pdbx_strand_id
1 'polypeptide(L)' 'MSDLSPLDRRMRWPTVAALVVGFGLGVLAVLVPRTVGGAALPWVVALPFGGVAALFLYGVMYRNLSERIE' A
#
# COMPACT_ATOMS: atom_id res chain seq x y z
N MET A 1 -20.80 -13.99 -2.62
CA MET A 1 -19.93 -12.88 -2.21
C MET A 1 -19.43 -13.19 -0.81
N SER A 2 -18.33 -13.91 -0.72
CA SER A 2 -17.78 -14.37 0.55
C SER A 2 -17.18 -13.17 1.27
N ASP A 3 -17.72 -12.82 2.43
CA ASP A 3 -17.23 -11.78 3.34
C ASP A 3 -15.82 -12.12 3.82
N LEU A 4 -14.82 -11.88 2.99
CA LEU A 4 -13.44 -11.90 3.41
C LEU A 4 -13.18 -10.58 4.15
N SER A 5 -13.44 -10.61 5.45
CA SER A 5 -13.17 -9.46 6.31
C SER A 5 -11.68 -9.13 6.26
N PRO A 6 -11.25 -7.84 6.20
CA PRO A 6 -9.84 -7.47 6.30
C PRO A 6 -9.16 -7.98 7.59
N LEU A 7 -10.00 -8.27 8.61
CA LEU A 7 -9.58 -8.78 9.90
C LEU A 7 -9.56 -10.31 9.98
N ASP A 8 -9.99 -11.02 8.93
CA ASP A 8 -9.93 -12.47 8.89
C ASP A 8 -8.49 -12.95 8.94
N ARG A 9 -8.26 -14.07 9.65
CA ARG A 9 -6.92 -14.62 9.89
C ARG A 9 -6.15 -14.89 8.58
N ARG A 10 -6.88 -15.21 7.50
CA ARG A 10 -6.33 -15.44 6.15
C ARG A 10 -5.97 -14.14 5.40
N MET A 11 -6.64 -13.03 5.69
CA MET A 11 -6.39 -11.73 5.05
C MET A 11 -5.45 -10.81 5.82
N ARG A 12 -5.21 -11.08 7.11
CA ARG A 12 -4.25 -10.30 7.92
C ARG A 12 -2.85 -10.21 7.29
N TRP A 13 -2.31 -11.33 6.82
CA TRP A 13 -0.97 -11.36 6.22
C TRP A 13 -0.90 -10.56 4.90
N PRO A 14 -1.83 -10.79 3.94
CA PRO A 14 -1.97 -9.95 2.75
C PRO A 14 -2.09 -8.46 3.05
N THR A 15 -2.93 -8.11 4.02
CA THR A 15 -3.23 -6.72 4.39
C THR A 15 -2.00 -6.02 4.96
N VAL A 16 -1.27 -6.69 5.86
CA VAL A 16 -0.04 -6.17 6.44
C VAL A 16 1.04 -6.01 5.37
N ALA A 17 1.19 -6.98 4.46
CA ALA A 17 2.14 -6.88 3.36
C ALA A 17 1.80 -5.70 2.43
N ALA A 18 0.53 -5.54 2.04
CA ALA A 18 0.08 -4.43 1.21
C ALA A 18 0.30 -3.07 1.88
N LEU A 19 0.00 -2.96 3.17
CA LEU A 19 0.22 -1.73 3.94
C LEU A 19 1.71 -1.39 4.00
N VAL A 20 2.56 -2.32 4.43
CA VAL A 20 3.99 -2.04 4.63
C VAL A 20 4.69 -1.78 3.30
N VAL A 21 4.49 -2.65 2.32
CA VAL A 21 5.17 -2.55 1.01
C VAL A 21 4.62 -1.38 0.21
N GLY A 22 3.30 -1.23 0.14
CA GLY A 22 2.70 -0.14 -0.62
C GLY A 22 2.98 1.21 -0.01
N PHE A 23 2.92 1.34 1.31
CA PHE A 23 3.28 2.58 1.98
C PHE A 23 4.75 2.93 1.77
N GLY A 24 5.66 1.96 1.96
CA GLY A 24 7.09 2.17 1.74
C GLY A 24 7.40 2.61 0.31
N LEU A 25 6.84 1.93 -0.68
CA LEU A 25 7.04 2.28 -2.09
C LEU A 25 6.46 3.65 -2.44
N GLY A 26 5.27 3.99 -1.96
CA GLY A 26 4.65 5.30 -2.21
C GLY A 26 5.42 6.45 -1.56
N VAL A 27 5.96 6.24 -0.36
CA VAL A 27 6.84 7.23 0.30
C VAL A 27 8.15 7.38 -0.47
N LEU A 28 8.80 6.27 -0.85
CA LEU A 28 10.07 6.28 -1.58
C LEU A 28 9.95 6.91 -2.97
N ALA A 29 8.89 6.62 -3.71
CA ALA A 29 8.62 7.21 -5.03
C ALA A 29 8.58 8.74 -4.98
N VAL A 30 8.22 9.28 -3.82
CA VAL A 30 8.07 10.71 -3.60
C VAL A 30 9.33 11.33 -2.97
N LEU A 31 10.09 10.57 -2.16
CA LEU A 31 11.34 11.02 -1.55
C LEU A 31 12.53 11.00 -2.52
N VAL A 32 12.66 9.93 -3.33
CA VAL A 32 13.84 9.69 -4.19
C VAL A 32 14.04 10.80 -5.24
N PRO A 33 13.02 11.28 -5.96
CA PRO A 33 13.21 12.40 -6.90
C PRO A 33 13.62 13.71 -6.20
N ARG A 34 13.25 13.88 -4.92
CA ARG A 34 13.50 15.10 -4.16
C ARG A 34 14.93 15.18 -3.63
N THR A 35 15.53 14.04 -3.28
CA THR A 35 16.96 13.99 -2.92
C THR A 35 17.86 14.33 -4.11
N VAL A 36 17.38 14.08 -5.34
CA VAL A 36 18.10 14.41 -6.58
C VAL A 36 17.86 15.87 -7.02
N GLY A 37 16.67 16.42 -6.77
CA GLY A 37 16.28 17.77 -7.23
C GLY A 37 16.54 18.92 -6.24
N GLY A 38 17.03 18.67 -5.02
CA GLY A 38 17.37 19.70 -4.03
C GLY A 38 16.18 20.42 -3.38
N ALA A 39 14.94 20.00 -3.66
CA ALA A 39 13.74 20.61 -3.08
C ALA A 39 13.46 20.06 -1.66
N ALA A 40 13.66 20.90 -0.65
CA ALA A 40 13.34 20.60 0.75
C ALA A 40 11.83 20.78 1.01
N LEU A 41 11.02 19.82 0.58
CA LEU A 41 9.62 19.73 1.01
C LEU A 41 9.51 18.90 2.30
N PRO A 42 8.57 19.23 3.20
CA PRO A 42 8.33 18.44 4.41
C PRO A 42 8.04 16.98 4.07
N TRP A 43 8.69 16.05 4.79
CA TRP A 43 8.50 14.60 4.59
C TRP A 43 7.04 14.16 4.74
N VAL A 44 6.23 14.91 5.52
CA VAL A 44 4.78 14.75 5.66
C VAL A 44 4.06 14.71 4.31
N VAL A 45 4.57 15.41 3.29
CA VAL A 45 3.98 15.41 1.94
C VAL A 45 4.06 14.02 1.28
N ALA A 46 4.99 13.15 1.70
CA ALA A 46 5.11 11.79 1.17
C ALA A 46 4.09 10.80 1.78
N LEU A 47 3.57 11.09 2.98
CA LEU A 47 2.60 10.24 3.69
C LEU A 47 1.34 9.91 2.88
N PRO A 48 0.62 10.88 2.27
CA PRO A 48 -0.60 10.56 1.53
C PRO A 48 -0.32 9.64 0.32
N PHE A 49 0.83 9.80 -0.33
CA PHE A 49 1.21 8.94 -1.46
C PHE A 49 1.54 7.51 -1.02
N GLY A 50 2.20 7.36 0.13
CA GLY A 50 2.32 6.05 0.79
C GLY A 50 0.96 5.41 1.05
N GLY A 51 0.02 6.17 1.61
CA GLY A 51 -1.34 5.68 1.87
C GLY A 51 -2.08 5.21 0.62
N VAL A 52 -2.02 5.98 -0.47
CA VAL A 52 -2.66 5.62 -1.75
C VAL A 52 -2.04 4.35 -2.34
N ALA A 53 -0.72 4.24 -2.33
CA ALA A 53 -0.02 3.05 -2.84
C ALA A 53 -0.34 1.79 -2.01
N ALA A 54 -0.42 1.92 -0.68
CA ALA A 54 -0.88 0.85 0.21
C ALA A 54 -2.30 0.38 -0.10
N LEU A 55 -3.24 1.32 -0.28
CA LEU A 55 -4.63 1.01 -0.64
C LEU A 55 -4.73 0.33 -2.00
N PHE A 56 -3.93 0.76 -2.97
CA PHE A 56 -3.90 0.16 -4.30
C PHE A 56 -3.43 -1.30 -4.26
N LEU A 57 -2.29 -1.56 -3.59
CA LEU A 57 -1.78 -2.91 -3.39
C LEU A 57 -2.75 -3.80 -2.62
N TYR A 58 -3.42 -3.23 -1.61
CA TYR A 58 -4.45 -3.94 -0.86
C TYR A 58 -5.61 -4.37 -1.77
N GLY A 59 -6.13 -3.46 -2.60
CA GLY A 59 -7.21 -3.77 -3.54
C GLY A 59 -6.83 -4.84 -4.56
N VAL A 60 -5.61 -4.78 -5.12
CA VAL A 60 -5.09 -5.79 -6.05
C VAL A 60 -4.95 -7.16 -5.35
N MET A 61 -4.39 -7.20 -4.14
CA MET A 61 -4.26 -8.45 -3.39
C MET A 61 -5.62 -9.03 -3.01
N TYR A 62 -6.58 -8.20 -2.60
CA TYR A 62 -7.94 -8.62 -2.30
C TYR A 62 -8.59 -9.28 -3.51
N ARG A 63 -8.53 -8.61 -4.67
CA ARG A 63 -9.08 -9.13 -5.92
C ARG A 63 -8.44 -10.46 -6.34
N ASN A 64 -7.12 -10.56 -6.24
CA ASN A 64 -6.40 -11.79 -6.56
C ASN A 64 -6.73 -12.94 -5.61
N LEU A 65 -7.01 -12.65 -4.33
CA LEU A 65 -7.44 -13.67 -3.38
C LEU A 65 -8.87 -14.13 -3.67
N SER A 66 -9.78 -13.20 -3.99
CA SER A 66 -11.17 -13.54 -4.30
C SER A 66 -11.27 -14.40 -5.56
N GLU A 67 -10.50 -14.11 -6.61
CA GLU A 67 -10.48 -14.91 -7.85
C GLU A 67 -9.89 -16.33 -7.67
N ARG A 68 -9.14 -16.59 -6.58
CA ARG A 68 -8.55 -17.92 -6.28
C ARG A 68 -9.40 -18.80 -5.38
N ILE A 69 -10.45 -18.24 -4.78
CA ILE A 69 -11.33 -18.94 -3.84
C ILE A 69 -12.62 -19.41 -4.53
N GLU A 70 -12.96 -18.84 -5.69
CA GLU A 70 -13.89 -19.42 -6.67
C GLU A 70 -13.20 -20.52 -7.50
#